data_AF-A0A1Q7SUB9-F1
#
_entry.id   AF-A0A1Q7SUB9-F1
#
_cell.length_a   1.000
_cell.length_b   1.000
_cell.length_c   1.000
_cell.angle_alpha   90.00
_cell.angle_beta   90.00
_cell.angle_gamma   90.00
#
_symmetry.space_group_name_H-M   'P 1'
#
loop_
_entity.id
_entity.type
_entity.pdbx_description
1 polymer ?
#
loop_
_entity_poly.entity_id
_entity_poly.type
_entity_poly.pdbx_seq_one_letter_code
_entity_poly.pdbx_strand_id
1 'polypeptide(L)'
;MEHNAQRAQKEDIMAKNTQRSRYSTSRRSLLLKGLAVGGAGALGAGLLTNGVPAFAKERSSGITRGDVAILRFLAAIEILETDLWQQYNELGGIPDSEVPGGTASAPYVNALQQLDGDMSQYIHDNTEDEISHFTFINAFLASIGADPVNLDHFRNIPSSKATGARQIGRLTNLMELTVDTSWWTRYRSRNKNPDFGDTFAQAIPGLSKGRFPAIPRNDGDLAPADHIQAIANTAGFHFGFIEQGGSSLYPTLAQGVTNLEVLRVLLSIGPVETAHFQTWHDKAGNAKILTDPTNGLVFPDLNNPPFGGEDFQTNLIMPEPTIFLSRDLPAVSIIRPTRQGVGGTGGAVATVKAWTADGLFINQRDPEFFAVLSELAVQADEARRGSALPEPAWPSIQRSNYPHAELDEMPGGQMPAVDHLARLS
;
A
#
# COMPACT_ATOMS: atom_id res chain seq x y z
N MET A 1 -23.92 40.09 -28.67
CA MET A 1 -24.25 40.40 -27.26
C MET A 1 -24.02 39.21 -26.31
N GLU A 2 -23.91 37.97 -26.78
CA GLU A 2 -23.64 36.80 -25.91
C GLU A 2 -22.20 36.67 -25.40
N HIS A 3 -21.21 37.24 -26.11
CA HIS A 3 -19.80 37.10 -25.74
C HIS A 3 -19.37 37.92 -24.50
N ASN A 4 -20.16 38.94 -24.12
CA ASN A 4 -19.91 39.76 -22.93
C ASN A 4 -20.60 39.21 -21.68
N ALA A 5 -21.70 38.46 -21.84
CA ALA A 5 -22.42 37.86 -20.71
C ALA A 5 -21.64 36.70 -20.07
N GLN A 6 -20.97 35.87 -20.88
CA GLN A 6 -20.16 34.76 -20.38
C GLN A 6 -18.89 35.23 -19.63
N ARG A 7 -18.32 36.37 -20.02
CA ARG A 7 -17.13 36.94 -19.36
C ARG A 7 -17.48 37.53 -18.00
N ALA A 8 -18.61 38.24 -17.91
CA ALA A 8 -19.14 38.76 -16.64
C ALA A 8 -19.53 37.64 -15.66
N GLN A 9 -20.07 36.53 -16.16
CA GLN A 9 -20.42 35.37 -15.34
C GLN A 9 -19.17 34.66 -14.79
N LYS A 10 -18.07 34.62 -15.55
CA LYS A 10 -16.79 34.04 -15.12
C LYS A 10 -16.08 34.91 -14.06
N GLU A 11 -16.20 36.23 -14.17
CA GLU A 11 -15.65 37.18 -13.18
C GLU A 11 -16.45 37.19 -11.87
N ASP A 12 -17.78 37.03 -11.90
CA ASP A 12 -18.63 36.93 -10.70
C ASP A 12 -18.42 35.60 -9.94
N ILE A 13 -18.14 34.50 -10.67
CA ILE A 13 -17.77 33.21 -10.06
C ILE A 13 -16.38 33.29 -9.39
N MET A 14 -15.41 33.97 -10.01
CA MET A 14 -14.09 34.18 -9.40
C MET A 14 -14.13 35.13 -8.19
N ALA A 15 -14.99 36.16 -8.20
CA ALA A 15 -15.19 37.05 -7.05
C ALA A 15 -15.87 36.33 -5.86
N LYS A 16 -16.85 35.46 -6.12
CA LYS A 16 -17.52 34.67 -5.08
C LYS A 16 -16.60 33.61 -4.46
N ASN A 17 -15.71 32.99 -5.25
CA ASN A 17 -14.69 32.07 -4.71
C ASN A 17 -13.63 32.80 -3.87
N THR A 18 -13.28 34.04 -4.21
CA THR A 18 -12.31 34.84 -3.45
C THR A 18 -12.87 35.35 -2.12
N GLN A 19 -14.19 35.53 -1.99
CA GLN A 19 -14.82 35.91 -0.71
C GLN A 19 -15.12 34.71 0.20
N ARG A 20 -15.33 33.50 -0.36
CA ARG A 20 -15.59 32.29 0.44
C ARG A 20 -14.34 31.76 1.17
N SER A 21 -13.13 32.22 0.82
CA SER A 21 -11.89 31.87 1.53
C SER A 21 -11.56 32.74 2.75
N ARG A 22 -12.35 33.79 3.04
CA ARG A 22 -12.07 34.73 4.15
C ARG A 22 -12.77 34.42 5.49
N TYR A 23 -13.56 33.35 5.56
CA TYR A 23 -14.12 32.87 6.83
C TYR A 23 -14.00 31.35 6.92
N SER A 24 -12.78 30.87 7.12
CA SER A 24 -12.58 29.64 7.86
C SER A 24 -11.56 29.91 8.97
N THR A 25 -11.98 29.70 10.21
CA THR A 25 -11.14 29.84 11.39
C THR A 25 -10.02 28.82 11.28
N SER A 26 -8.83 29.31 10.93
CA SER A 26 -7.64 28.53 10.67
C SER A 26 -7.24 27.73 11.91
N ARG A 27 -7.39 26.39 11.85
CA ARG A 27 -6.79 25.43 12.78
C ARG A 27 -5.25 25.37 12.66
N ARG A 28 -4.67 26.25 11.82
CA ARG A 28 -3.25 26.30 11.45
C ARG A 28 -2.40 27.16 12.41
N SER A 29 -2.94 27.78 13.46
CA SER A 29 -2.12 28.51 14.44
C SER A 29 -1.59 27.66 15.61
N LEU A 30 -1.94 26.37 15.68
CA LEU A 30 -1.54 25.49 16.80
C LEU A 30 -0.49 24.42 16.43
N LEU A 31 -0.22 24.19 15.14
CA LEU A 31 0.86 23.30 14.68
C LEU A 31 2.13 24.05 14.24
N LEU A 32 2.03 25.37 14.03
CA LEU A 32 3.12 26.23 13.54
C LEU A 32 4.17 26.62 14.62
N LYS A 33 4.19 25.92 15.76
CA LYS A 33 5.26 26.05 16.76
C LYS A 33 6.01 24.74 17.08
N GLY A 34 5.78 23.67 16.30
CA GLY A 34 6.26 22.33 16.66
C GLY A 34 7.30 21.67 15.75
N LEU A 35 7.49 22.09 14.50
CA LEU A 35 8.33 21.31 13.57
C LEU A 35 9.26 22.21 12.75
N ALA A 36 10.46 22.41 13.32
CA ALA A 36 11.65 22.76 12.57
C ALA A 36 12.75 21.79 13.01
N VAL A 37 12.63 20.51 12.62
CA VAL A 37 13.71 19.52 12.68
C VAL A 37 13.55 18.60 11.47
N GLY A 38 14.48 18.69 10.52
CA GLY A 38 14.46 17.88 9.31
C GLY A 38 15.53 18.29 8.29
N GLY A 39 16.79 18.41 8.74
CA GLY A 39 17.91 18.69 7.85
C GLY A 39 19.23 18.93 8.60
N ALA A 40 20.12 17.94 8.54
CA ALA A 40 21.56 17.97 8.85
C ALA A 40 22.02 18.44 10.26
N GLY A 41 22.66 17.52 11.00
CA GLY A 41 23.58 17.84 12.09
C GLY A 41 23.19 17.24 13.44
N ALA A 42 23.99 16.28 13.92
CA ALA A 42 24.00 15.90 15.33
C ALA A 42 24.47 17.11 16.18
N LEU A 43 23.74 17.37 17.27
CA LEU A 43 24.15 17.86 18.60
C LEU A 43 22.97 18.58 19.26
N GLY A 44 22.43 18.00 20.34
CA GLY A 44 21.39 18.66 21.13
C GLY A 44 20.68 17.75 22.13
N ALA A 45 21.40 17.29 23.15
CA ALA A 45 20.77 16.79 24.36
C ALA A 45 20.05 17.96 25.06
N GLY A 46 18.73 17.90 25.20
CA GLY A 46 18.01 18.83 26.05
C GLY A 46 16.55 19.04 25.66
N LEU A 47 15.68 18.60 26.57
CA LEU A 47 14.35 19.18 26.84
C LEU A 47 13.15 18.64 26.03
N LEU A 48 12.68 17.43 26.37
CA LEU A 48 11.24 17.11 26.41
C LEU A 48 10.94 16.12 27.56
N THR A 49 11.19 16.55 28.80
CA THR A 49 10.52 15.96 29.97
C THR A 49 9.42 16.93 30.38
N ASN A 50 8.19 16.70 29.90
CA ASN A 50 6.94 17.10 30.56
C ASN A 50 5.72 16.53 29.82
N GLY A 51 5.41 15.27 30.14
CA GLY A 51 4.06 14.84 30.49
C GLY A 51 2.99 14.75 29.40
N VAL A 52 2.78 13.53 28.90
CA VAL A 52 1.46 12.90 28.94
C VAL A 52 1.59 11.51 29.58
N PRO A 53 1.57 11.38 30.92
CA PRO A 53 1.53 10.10 31.59
C PRO A 53 0.07 9.78 31.90
N ALA A 54 -0.70 9.37 30.89
CA ALA A 54 -2.07 8.87 31.11
C ALA A 54 -2.51 7.77 30.11
N PHE A 55 -1.94 7.72 28.90
CA PHE A 55 -2.28 6.67 27.91
C PHE A 55 -1.24 5.55 27.77
N ALA A 56 0.01 5.79 28.16
CA ALA A 56 1.11 4.82 27.97
C ALA A 56 1.03 3.58 28.88
N LYS A 57 0.30 3.67 30.00
CA LYS A 57 0.28 2.60 31.02
C LYS A 57 -0.93 1.67 30.93
N GLU A 58 -2.02 2.08 30.26
CA GLU A 58 -3.22 1.24 30.07
C GLU A 58 -3.29 0.59 28.69
N ARG A 59 -2.68 1.16 27.64
CA ARG A 59 -2.78 0.63 26.25
C ARG A 59 -1.79 -0.48 25.88
N SER A 60 -0.65 -0.56 26.57
CA SER A 60 0.37 -1.59 26.29
C SER A 60 -0.01 -2.98 26.83
N SER A 61 -1.01 -3.06 27.72
CA SER A 61 -1.55 -4.34 28.16
C SER A 61 -2.26 -5.03 26.99
N GLY A 62 -1.60 -6.01 26.38
CA GLY A 62 -2.18 -6.86 25.32
C GLY A 62 -1.67 -6.62 23.89
N ILE A 63 -0.67 -5.75 23.66
CA ILE A 63 0.08 -5.79 22.38
C ILE A 63 1.06 -6.96 22.45
N THR A 64 0.95 -7.88 21.50
CA THR A 64 1.78 -9.09 21.45
C THR A 64 3.09 -8.86 20.69
N ARG A 65 4.05 -9.78 20.86
CA ARG A 65 5.26 -9.78 20.01
C ARG A 65 4.93 -9.94 18.52
N GLY A 66 3.87 -10.70 18.21
CA GLY A 66 3.40 -10.85 16.82
C GLY A 66 2.87 -9.55 16.24
N ASP A 67 2.12 -8.76 17.03
CA ASP A 67 1.65 -7.44 16.61
C ASP A 67 2.82 -6.49 16.31
N VAL A 68 3.84 -6.48 17.17
CA VAL A 68 5.06 -5.68 16.96
C VAL A 68 5.85 -6.16 15.74
N ALA A 69 5.97 -7.47 15.52
CA ALA A 69 6.66 -8.02 14.35
C ALA A 69 5.98 -7.62 13.04
N ILE A 70 4.64 -7.69 12.98
CA ILE A 70 3.85 -7.23 11.83
C ILE A 70 4.10 -5.73 11.57
N LEU A 71 4.01 -4.89 12.60
CA LEU A 71 4.22 -3.44 12.46
C LEU A 71 5.64 -3.11 12.03
N ARG A 72 6.66 -3.79 12.57
CA ARG A 72 8.06 -3.57 12.16
C ARG A 72 8.28 -3.98 10.71
N PHE A 73 7.71 -5.10 10.26
CA PHE A 73 7.80 -5.48 8.86
C PHE A 73 7.11 -4.47 7.95
N LEU A 74 5.88 -4.05 8.27
CA LEU A 74 5.18 -3.01 7.50
C LEU A 74 6.01 -1.72 7.46
N ALA A 75 6.52 -1.22 8.58
CA ALA A 75 7.39 -0.03 8.57
C ALA A 75 8.61 -0.18 7.65
N ALA A 76 9.21 -1.39 7.55
CA ALA A 76 10.33 -1.63 6.64
C ALA A 76 9.91 -1.58 5.16
N ILE A 77 8.76 -2.16 4.83
CA ILE A 77 8.19 -2.16 3.48
C ILE A 77 7.83 -0.73 3.07
N GLU A 78 7.10 0.02 3.89
CA GLU A 78 6.72 1.42 3.63
C GLU A 78 7.95 2.35 3.44
N ILE A 79 9.07 2.09 4.15
CA ILE A 79 10.34 2.83 3.93
C ILE A 79 10.90 2.55 2.52
N LEU A 80 10.78 1.32 2.04
CA LEU A 80 11.25 0.91 0.72
C LEU A 80 10.32 1.43 -0.39
N GLU A 81 9.00 1.39 -0.18
CA GLU A 81 8.00 2.00 -1.07
C GLU A 81 8.19 3.52 -1.15
N THR A 82 8.47 4.17 -0.03
CA THR A 82 8.84 5.59 -0.03
C THR A 82 10.08 5.85 -0.90
N ASP A 83 11.15 5.04 -0.78
CA ASP A 83 12.37 5.26 -1.55
C ASP A 83 12.17 5.09 -3.07
N LEU A 84 11.31 4.16 -3.49
CA LEU A 84 10.97 4.02 -4.92
C LEU A 84 10.02 5.12 -5.39
N TRP A 85 8.99 5.48 -4.61
CA TRP A 85 8.04 6.53 -4.99
C TRP A 85 8.70 7.91 -5.05
N GLN A 86 9.65 8.19 -4.15
CA GLN A 86 10.48 9.39 -4.26
C GLN A 86 11.27 9.45 -5.58
N GLN A 87 11.82 8.33 -6.05
CA GLN A 87 12.51 8.30 -7.34
C GLN A 87 11.56 8.57 -8.52
N TYR A 88 10.32 8.07 -8.46
CA TYR A 88 9.30 8.40 -9.44
C TYR A 88 8.89 9.87 -9.36
N ASN A 89 8.67 10.41 -8.17
CA ASN A 89 8.28 11.81 -7.97
C ASN A 89 9.36 12.79 -8.47
N GLU A 90 10.65 12.48 -8.23
CA GLU A 90 11.77 13.31 -8.67
C GLU A 90 11.79 13.56 -10.19
N LEU A 91 11.34 12.60 -10.99
CA LEU A 91 11.40 12.64 -12.45
C LEU A 91 10.03 12.79 -13.13
N GLY A 92 8.96 12.25 -12.53
CA GLY A 92 7.62 12.18 -13.09
C GLY A 92 6.53 12.92 -12.30
N GLY A 93 6.82 13.32 -11.06
CA GLY A 93 5.86 13.97 -10.16
C GLY A 93 5.93 15.50 -10.17
N ILE A 94 5.43 16.12 -9.10
CA ILE A 94 5.30 17.58 -8.96
C ILE A 94 6.46 18.11 -8.11
N PRO A 95 7.30 19.03 -8.65
CA PRO A 95 8.33 19.69 -7.86
C PRO A 95 7.73 20.75 -6.94
N ASP A 96 7.60 20.44 -5.65
CA ASP A 96 7.12 21.39 -4.65
C ASP A 96 7.81 21.21 -3.28
N SER A 97 7.25 21.84 -2.25
CA SER A 97 7.75 21.76 -0.87
C SER A 97 7.08 20.67 -0.02
N GLU A 98 6.00 20.06 -0.50
CA GLU A 98 5.24 19.02 0.22
C GLU A 98 6.00 17.70 0.12
N VAL A 99 6.40 17.32 -1.09
CA VAL A 99 7.28 16.19 -1.36
C VAL A 99 8.56 16.70 -2.01
N PRO A 100 9.52 17.22 -1.22
CA PRO A 100 10.70 17.85 -1.77
C PRO A 100 11.64 16.82 -2.41
N GLY A 101 11.94 17.03 -3.69
CA GLY A 101 12.95 16.25 -4.37
C GLY A 101 12.88 16.39 -5.88
N GLY A 102 14.04 16.41 -6.51
CA GLY A 102 14.17 16.44 -7.96
C GLY A 102 13.66 17.73 -8.62
N THR A 103 13.57 17.72 -9.94
CA THR A 103 13.07 18.88 -10.72
C THR A 103 12.12 18.48 -11.84
N ALA A 104 11.63 17.23 -11.82
CA ALA A 104 10.96 16.57 -12.92
C ALA A 104 11.81 16.48 -14.21
N SER A 105 11.39 15.60 -15.11
CA SER A 105 11.94 15.43 -16.45
C SER A 105 10.81 15.58 -17.46
N ALA A 106 10.76 16.69 -18.20
CA ALA A 106 9.66 16.99 -19.10
C ALA A 106 9.39 15.89 -20.15
N PRO A 107 10.39 15.26 -20.79
CA PRO A 107 10.13 14.14 -21.71
C PRO A 107 9.50 12.92 -21.00
N TYR A 108 9.93 12.62 -19.78
CA TYR A 108 9.40 11.50 -19.01
C TYR A 108 7.98 11.79 -18.49
N VAL A 109 7.72 12.99 -17.97
CA VAL A 109 6.38 13.46 -17.59
C VAL A 109 5.42 13.37 -18.78
N ASN A 110 5.82 13.84 -19.96
CA ASN A 110 4.98 13.76 -21.16
C ASN A 110 4.67 12.32 -21.59
N ALA A 111 5.63 11.41 -21.41
CA ALA A 111 5.45 9.98 -21.70
C ALA A 111 4.54 9.30 -20.67
N LEU A 112 4.66 9.64 -19.39
CA LEU A 112 3.74 9.20 -18.34
C LEU A 112 2.32 9.73 -18.61
N GLN A 113 2.18 10.99 -19.02
CA GLN A 113 0.88 11.61 -19.31
C GLN A 113 0.11 10.96 -20.47
N GLN A 114 0.75 10.08 -21.24
CA GLN A 114 0.05 9.23 -22.21
C GLN A 114 -0.79 8.14 -21.56
N LEU A 115 -0.47 7.75 -20.31
CA LEU A 115 -1.25 6.81 -19.51
C LEU A 115 -2.45 7.51 -18.88
N ASP A 116 -2.26 8.73 -18.36
CA ASP A 116 -3.32 9.61 -17.85
C ASP A 116 -2.82 11.05 -17.71
N GLY A 117 -3.70 12.05 -17.92
CA GLY A 117 -3.31 13.46 -17.81
C GLY A 117 -2.83 13.88 -16.42
N ASP A 118 -3.27 13.17 -15.37
CA ASP A 118 -3.00 13.52 -13.97
C ASP A 118 -1.86 12.69 -13.34
N MET A 119 -1.08 11.96 -14.14
CA MET A 119 -0.02 11.06 -13.64
C MET A 119 0.95 11.72 -12.65
N SER A 120 1.35 12.97 -12.87
CA SER A 120 2.25 13.67 -11.95
C SER A 120 1.62 13.90 -10.57
N GLN A 121 0.31 14.15 -10.52
CA GLN A 121 -0.42 14.30 -9.26
C GLN A 121 -0.52 12.96 -8.54
N TYR A 122 -0.89 11.88 -9.25
CA TYR A 122 -0.99 10.56 -8.65
C TYR A 122 0.34 10.08 -8.07
N ILE A 123 1.45 10.29 -8.79
CA ILE A 123 2.80 9.94 -8.31
C ILE A 123 3.14 10.74 -7.04
N HIS A 124 2.83 12.03 -7.04
CA HIS A 124 3.12 12.93 -5.91
C HIS A 124 2.31 12.55 -4.66
N ASP A 125 0.98 12.39 -4.80
CA ASP A 125 0.07 12.00 -3.71
C ASP A 125 0.45 10.64 -3.12
N ASN A 126 0.71 9.63 -3.96
CA ASN A 126 1.15 8.32 -3.49
C ASN A 126 2.47 8.41 -2.72
N THR A 127 3.40 9.27 -3.17
CA THR A 127 4.67 9.49 -2.46
C THR A 127 4.45 10.13 -1.10
N GLU A 128 3.52 11.09 -0.97
CA GLU A 128 3.15 11.69 0.32
C GLU A 128 2.55 10.63 1.25
N ASP A 129 1.63 9.81 0.74
CA ASP A 129 0.96 8.76 1.50
C ASP A 129 1.98 7.74 2.06
N GLU A 130 2.90 7.23 1.22
CA GLU A 130 3.97 6.34 1.67
C GLU A 130 4.83 6.95 2.77
N ILE A 131 5.17 8.24 2.62
CA ILE A 131 5.93 8.97 3.65
C ILE A 131 5.15 9.00 4.96
N SER A 132 3.84 9.23 4.87
CA SER A 132 2.95 9.28 6.03
C SER A 132 2.83 7.91 6.72
N HIS A 133 2.74 6.82 5.95
CA HIS A 133 2.59 5.46 6.46
C HIS A 133 3.79 5.04 7.30
N PHE A 134 5.01 5.08 6.75
CA PHE A 134 6.19 4.66 7.51
C PHE A 134 6.45 5.56 8.71
N THR A 135 6.21 6.88 8.55
CA THR A 135 6.39 7.85 9.64
C THR A 135 5.43 7.55 10.79
N PHE A 136 4.16 7.29 10.49
CA PHE A 136 3.15 6.94 11.48
C PHE A 136 3.48 5.61 12.16
N ILE A 137 3.78 4.55 11.40
CA ILE A 137 4.04 3.22 11.96
C ILE A 137 5.26 3.26 12.89
N ASN A 138 6.34 3.93 12.49
CA ASN A 138 7.53 4.09 13.35
C ASN A 138 7.24 4.90 14.62
N ALA A 139 6.45 5.97 14.52
CA ALA A 139 6.02 6.74 15.69
C ALA A 139 5.12 5.90 16.61
N PHE A 140 4.24 5.09 16.04
CA PHE A 140 3.38 4.17 16.79
C PHE A 140 4.20 3.11 17.52
N LEU A 141 5.17 2.48 16.86
CA LEU A 141 6.13 1.54 17.46
C LEU A 141 6.86 2.17 18.67
N ALA A 142 7.41 3.38 18.50
CA ALA A 142 8.07 4.10 19.59
C ALA A 142 7.11 4.40 20.76
N SER A 143 5.86 4.75 20.47
CA SER A 143 4.85 5.08 21.48
C SER A 143 4.47 3.90 22.38
N ILE A 144 4.61 2.67 21.87
CA ILE A 144 4.35 1.42 22.60
C ILE A 144 5.63 0.80 23.19
N GLY A 145 6.77 1.50 23.09
CA GLY A 145 8.07 1.04 23.59
C GLY A 145 8.72 -0.05 22.75
N ALA A 146 8.28 -0.25 21.51
CA ALA A 146 8.96 -1.11 20.54
C ALA A 146 9.98 -0.30 19.74
N ASP A 147 11.02 -0.97 19.25
CA ASP A 147 12.01 -0.34 18.41
C ASP A 147 11.38 0.06 17.06
N PRO A 148 11.59 1.30 16.58
CA PRO A 148 11.31 1.68 15.20
C PRO A 148 12.23 0.94 14.21
N VAL A 149 11.90 1.02 12.92
CA VAL A 149 12.75 0.55 11.83
C VAL A 149 13.45 1.73 11.16
N ASN A 150 14.74 1.57 10.90
CA ASN A 150 15.54 2.51 10.12
C ASN A 150 16.44 1.73 9.16
N LEU A 151 16.33 2.02 7.86
CA LEU A 151 17.12 1.40 6.81
C LEU A 151 18.17 2.34 6.19
N ASP A 152 18.32 3.58 6.70
CA ASP A 152 19.18 4.61 6.09
C ASP A 152 20.64 4.18 5.93
N HIS A 153 21.14 3.33 6.82
CA HIS A 153 22.49 2.77 6.73
C HIS A 153 22.72 2.00 5.41
N PHE A 154 21.66 1.41 4.85
CA PHE A 154 21.71 0.59 3.65
C PHE A 154 21.55 1.38 2.34
N ARG A 155 21.47 2.72 2.40
CA ARG A 155 21.35 3.61 1.22
C ARG A 155 22.63 3.64 0.39
N ASN A 156 22.87 2.57 -0.37
CA ASN A 156 24.09 2.37 -1.16
C ASN A 156 23.84 2.04 -2.63
N ILE A 157 22.57 1.90 -3.05
CA ILE A 157 22.21 1.76 -4.46
C ILE A 157 22.40 3.12 -5.16
N PRO A 158 23.06 3.19 -6.32
CA PRO A 158 23.19 4.44 -7.07
C PRO A 158 21.85 4.96 -7.60
N SER A 159 21.63 6.27 -7.48
CA SER A 159 20.51 6.95 -8.16
C SER A 159 20.68 7.00 -9.69
N SER A 160 19.56 7.18 -10.39
CA SER A 160 19.54 7.61 -11.80
C SER A 160 20.45 8.83 -12.04
N LYS A 161 21.05 8.89 -13.22
CA LYS A 161 21.87 10.01 -13.71
C LYS A 161 21.11 10.94 -14.65
N ALA A 162 19.81 10.76 -14.79
CA ALA A 162 18.99 11.66 -15.59
C ALA A 162 18.89 13.04 -14.91
N THR A 163 18.82 14.09 -15.72
CA THR A 163 18.57 15.45 -15.25
C THR A 163 17.22 15.47 -14.51
N GLY A 164 17.24 16.01 -13.30
CA GLY A 164 16.10 16.05 -12.39
C GLY A 164 16.11 14.98 -11.30
N ALA A 165 16.91 13.91 -11.42
CA ALA A 165 17.08 12.93 -10.35
C ALA A 165 18.04 13.45 -9.26
N ARG A 166 17.72 13.17 -7.99
CA ARG A 166 18.64 13.42 -6.88
C ARG A 166 19.80 12.44 -6.91
N GLN A 167 20.99 12.92 -6.57
CA GLN A 167 22.22 12.12 -6.56
C GLN A 167 22.54 11.63 -5.15
N ILE A 168 21.68 10.77 -4.61
CA ILE A 168 21.81 10.19 -3.27
C ILE A 168 21.94 8.66 -3.31
N GLY A 169 22.28 8.05 -2.18
CA GLY A 169 22.15 6.60 -2.02
C GLY A 169 20.69 6.19 -1.89
N ARG A 170 20.31 5.11 -2.60
CA ARG A 170 18.96 4.53 -2.62
C ARG A 170 18.92 3.21 -1.88
N LEU A 171 17.71 2.80 -1.50
CA LEU A 171 17.40 1.46 -1.00
C LEU A 171 16.85 0.57 -2.11
N THR A 172 16.28 1.18 -3.15
CA THR A 172 15.62 0.51 -4.27
C THR A 172 16.19 0.94 -5.62
N ASN A 173 16.11 0.05 -6.61
CA ASN A 173 16.58 0.24 -7.97
C ASN A 173 15.41 0.18 -8.94
N LEU A 174 15.17 1.26 -9.70
CA LEU A 174 14.11 1.35 -10.72
C LEU A 174 14.63 1.28 -12.17
N MET A 175 15.90 0.93 -12.35
CA MET A 175 16.61 0.98 -13.63
C MET A 175 16.79 -0.40 -14.28
N GLU A 176 16.56 -1.48 -13.54
CA GLU A 176 16.82 -2.86 -13.97
C GLU A 176 15.73 -3.84 -13.50
N LEU A 177 14.46 -3.55 -13.83
CA LEU A 177 13.29 -4.27 -13.30
C LEU A 177 12.82 -5.45 -14.17
N THR A 178 12.37 -6.51 -13.52
CA THR A 178 11.70 -7.69 -14.08
C THR A 178 10.27 -7.76 -13.54
N VAL A 179 9.37 -6.93 -14.09
CA VAL A 179 8.05 -6.72 -13.49
C VAL A 179 7.12 -7.91 -13.75
N ASP A 180 6.61 -8.52 -12.68
CA ASP A 180 5.52 -9.49 -12.78
C ASP A 180 4.22 -8.75 -13.15
N THR A 181 3.74 -8.97 -14.36
CA THR A 181 2.49 -8.38 -14.90
C THR A 181 1.29 -9.31 -14.79
N SER A 182 1.44 -10.47 -14.14
CA SER A 182 0.36 -11.44 -13.96
C SER A 182 -0.74 -10.95 -13.01
N TRP A 183 -0.48 -9.92 -12.20
CA TRP A 183 -1.50 -9.26 -11.40
C TRP A 183 -2.62 -8.68 -12.29
N TRP A 184 -2.29 -8.16 -13.48
CA TRP A 184 -3.27 -7.52 -14.36
C TRP A 184 -4.30 -8.54 -14.89
N THR A 185 -3.84 -9.74 -15.25
CA THR A 185 -4.73 -10.84 -15.66
C THR A 185 -5.37 -11.55 -14.48
N ARG A 186 -4.73 -11.53 -13.29
CA ARG A 186 -5.29 -12.05 -12.04
C ARG A 186 -6.60 -11.38 -11.71
N TYR A 187 -6.63 -10.05 -11.72
CA TYR A 187 -7.83 -9.29 -11.37
C TYR A 187 -8.95 -9.37 -12.41
N ARG A 188 -8.67 -9.93 -13.60
CA ARG A 188 -9.61 -10.17 -14.70
C ARG A 188 -10.12 -11.61 -14.78
N SER A 189 -9.61 -12.50 -13.93
CA SER A 189 -10.03 -13.89 -13.93
C SER A 189 -11.27 -14.10 -13.07
N ARG A 190 -12.32 -14.68 -13.68
CA ARG A 190 -13.56 -15.07 -13.00
C ARG A 190 -13.51 -16.42 -12.29
N ASN A 191 -12.49 -17.23 -12.56
CA ASN A 191 -12.45 -18.65 -12.15
C ASN A 191 -11.12 -19.10 -11.53
N LYS A 192 -10.18 -18.17 -11.32
CA LYS A 192 -8.89 -18.42 -10.67
C LYS A 192 -8.65 -17.51 -9.48
N ASN A 193 -7.97 -18.03 -8.47
CA ASN A 193 -7.53 -17.28 -7.31
C ASN A 193 -6.16 -17.82 -6.80
N PRO A 194 -5.14 -16.95 -6.60
CA PRO A 194 -3.84 -17.40 -6.06
C PRO A 194 -3.96 -18.08 -4.68
N ASP A 195 -4.99 -17.78 -3.87
CA ASP A 195 -5.26 -18.45 -2.60
C ASP A 195 -5.61 -19.96 -2.76
N PHE A 196 -5.84 -20.42 -4.00
CA PHE A 196 -6.06 -21.82 -4.38
C PHE A 196 -4.89 -22.41 -5.19
N GLY A 197 -3.78 -21.68 -5.32
CA GLY A 197 -2.60 -22.09 -6.07
C GLY A 197 -2.71 -21.89 -7.58
N ASP A 198 -3.72 -21.14 -8.04
CA ASP A 198 -3.89 -20.84 -9.46
C ASP A 198 -2.80 -19.87 -9.97
N THR A 199 -2.43 -20.03 -11.22
CA THR A 199 -1.45 -19.18 -11.92
C THR A 199 -2.07 -18.39 -13.07
N PHE A 200 -1.42 -17.28 -13.42
CA PHE A 200 -1.95 -16.24 -14.30
C PHE A 200 -0.96 -15.93 -15.42
N ALA A 201 -1.50 -15.54 -16.57
CA ALA A 201 -0.67 -15.17 -17.71
C ALA A 201 -0.05 -13.79 -17.51
N GLN A 202 1.15 -13.59 -18.00
CA GLN A 202 1.81 -12.28 -18.02
C GLN A 202 1.13 -11.38 -19.05
N ALA A 203 0.64 -10.21 -18.64
CA ALA A 203 0.05 -9.22 -19.56
C ALA A 203 1.10 -8.73 -20.56
N ILE A 204 2.33 -8.50 -20.08
CA ILE A 204 3.49 -8.10 -20.87
C ILE A 204 4.58 -9.18 -20.71
N PRO A 205 4.58 -10.25 -21.51
CA PRO A 205 5.50 -11.39 -21.33
C PRO A 205 6.99 -11.02 -21.36
N GLY A 206 7.37 -10.03 -22.17
CA GLY A 206 8.75 -9.56 -22.25
C GLY A 206 9.23 -8.90 -20.95
N LEU A 207 8.36 -8.09 -20.34
CA LEU A 207 8.67 -7.33 -19.12
C LEU A 207 8.93 -8.26 -17.93
N SER A 208 8.21 -9.38 -17.84
CA SER A 208 8.39 -10.41 -16.79
C SER A 208 9.62 -11.32 -16.94
N LYS A 209 10.42 -11.14 -18.01
CA LYS A 209 11.57 -12.00 -18.33
C LYS A 209 12.88 -11.26 -18.52
N GLY A 210 12.82 -9.98 -18.86
CA GLY A 210 13.99 -9.13 -19.06
C GLY A 210 14.19 -8.15 -17.92
N ARG A 211 15.19 -7.27 -18.05
CA ARG A 211 15.48 -6.18 -17.11
C ARG A 211 15.34 -4.85 -17.83
N PHE A 212 14.43 -4.01 -17.35
CA PHE A 212 14.06 -2.77 -18.02
C PHE A 212 13.97 -1.60 -17.04
N PRO A 213 14.32 -0.38 -17.48
CA PRO A 213 14.14 0.80 -16.65
C PRO A 213 12.65 1.19 -16.58
N ALA A 214 12.19 1.50 -15.37
CA ALA A 214 10.94 2.23 -15.13
C ALA A 214 11.18 3.73 -14.93
N ILE A 215 12.43 4.16 -14.74
CA ILE A 215 12.84 5.57 -14.83
C ILE A 215 14.03 5.71 -15.77
N PRO A 216 14.21 6.86 -16.44
CA PRO A 216 15.42 7.10 -17.24
C PRO A 216 16.68 6.86 -16.41
N ARG A 217 17.62 6.05 -16.90
CA ARG A 217 18.91 5.77 -16.23
C ARG A 217 19.84 6.97 -16.32
N ASN A 218 19.76 7.70 -17.44
CA ASN A 218 20.44 8.94 -17.74
C ASN A 218 19.70 9.65 -18.89
N ASP A 219 20.15 10.84 -19.29
CA ASP A 219 19.48 11.64 -20.33
C ASP A 219 19.48 10.97 -21.72
N GLY A 220 20.32 9.96 -21.95
CA GLY A 220 20.30 9.13 -23.15
C GLY A 220 19.03 8.28 -23.29
N ASP A 221 18.31 8.03 -22.20
CA ASP A 221 17.04 7.29 -22.22
C ASP A 221 15.84 8.19 -22.59
N LEU A 222 16.03 9.52 -22.72
CA LEU A 222 14.96 10.46 -23.06
C LEU A 222 14.58 10.44 -24.56
N ALA A 223 15.31 9.67 -25.36
CA ALA A 223 15.08 9.49 -26.79
C ALA A 223 15.51 8.07 -27.24
N PRO A 224 14.98 7.56 -28.36
CA PRO A 224 13.87 8.11 -29.16
C PRO A 224 12.53 8.07 -28.42
N ALA A 225 11.48 8.68 -29.00
CA ALA A 225 10.16 8.82 -28.37
C ALA A 225 9.59 7.47 -27.87
N ASP A 226 9.70 6.41 -28.68
CA ASP A 226 9.21 5.09 -28.30
C ASP A 226 10.00 4.44 -27.17
N HIS A 227 11.27 4.83 -26.97
CA HIS A 227 12.08 4.33 -25.86
C HIS A 227 11.63 4.95 -24.52
N ILE A 228 11.53 6.28 -24.46
CA ILE A 228 11.04 6.94 -23.23
C ILE A 228 9.58 6.56 -22.93
N GLN A 229 8.76 6.32 -23.96
CA GLN A 229 7.41 5.77 -23.78
C GLN A 229 7.43 4.33 -23.25
N ALA A 230 8.36 3.48 -23.69
CA ALA A 230 8.53 2.13 -23.14
C ALA A 230 8.91 2.16 -21.64
N ILE A 231 9.74 3.13 -21.24
CA ILE A 231 10.09 3.36 -19.83
C ILE A 231 8.85 3.78 -19.02
N ALA A 232 8.07 4.74 -19.54
CA ALA A 232 6.83 5.17 -18.90
C ALA A 232 5.78 4.03 -18.81
N ASN A 233 5.65 3.21 -19.86
CA ASN A 233 4.78 2.03 -19.82
C ASN A 233 5.28 1.00 -18.79
N THR A 234 6.60 0.81 -18.68
CA THR A 234 7.22 -0.05 -17.66
C THR A 234 6.89 0.44 -16.25
N ALA A 235 6.99 1.76 -16.02
CA ALA A 235 6.57 2.40 -14.79
C ALA A 235 5.09 2.15 -14.48
N GLY A 236 4.19 2.34 -15.47
CA GLY A 236 2.76 2.08 -15.31
C GLY A 236 2.43 0.66 -14.84
N PHE A 237 3.10 -0.35 -15.38
CA PHE A 237 2.93 -1.73 -14.90
C PHE A 237 3.59 -1.99 -13.54
N HIS A 238 4.72 -1.33 -13.26
CA HIS A 238 5.41 -1.45 -11.98
C HIS A 238 4.62 -0.79 -10.83
N PHE A 239 3.98 0.36 -11.06
CA PHE A 239 3.08 0.98 -10.08
C PHE A 239 2.00 -0.01 -9.62
N GLY A 240 1.30 -0.63 -10.58
CA GLY A 240 0.30 -1.64 -10.24
C GLY A 240 0.88 -2.90 -9.59
N PHE A 241 2.13 -3.28 -9.90
CA PHE A 241 2.80 -4.42 -9.27
C PHE A 241 3.09 -4.17 -7.78
N ILE A 242 3.63 -2.99 -7.45
CA ILE A 242 3.95 -2.58 -6.08
C ILE A 242 2.67 -2.51 -5.24
N GLU A 243 1.69 -1.80 -5.75
CA GLU A 243 0.49 -1.40 -5.00
C GLU A 243 -0.50 -2.54 -4.82
N GLN A 244 -0.54 -3.49 -5.77
CA GLN A 244 -1.27 -4.75 -5.53
C GLN A 244 -0.59 -5.56 -4.41
N GLY A 245 0.73 -5.41 -4.26
CA GLY A 245 1.51 -6.00 -3.18
C GLY A 245 1.04 -5.48 -1.82
N GLY A 246 1.02 -4.17 -1.61
CA GLY A 246 0.48 -3.51 -0.42
C GLY A 246 -0.97 -3.89 -0.15
N SER A 247 -1.82 -3.77 -1.17
CA SER A 247 -3.24 -4.15 -1.13
C SER A 247 -3.47 -5.58 -0.61
N SER A 248 -2.60 -6.52 -1.00
CA SER A 248 -2.65 -7.92 -0.58
C SER A 248 -2.02 -8.16 0.79
N LEU A 249 -0.91 -7.47 1.09
CA LEU A 249 -0.10 -7.67 2.27
C LEU A 249 -0.84 -7.31 3.55
N TYR A 250 -1.44 -6.12 3.59
CA TYR A 250 -2.17 -5.61 4.76
C TYR A 250 -3.30 -6.55 5.25
N PRO A 251 -4.26 -6.98 4.41
CA PRO A 251 -5.29 -7.92 4.84
C PRO A 251 -4.75 -9.32 5.14
N THR A 252 -3.63 -9.73 4.51
CA THR A 252 -2.97 -11.00 4.84
C THR A 252 -2.40 -10.95 6.27
N LEU A 253 -1.63 -9.92 6.61
CA LEU A 253 -1.03 -9.77 7.94
C LEU A 253 -2.06 -9.42 9.02
N ALA A 254 -3.15 -8.71 8.68
CA ALA A 254 -4.24 -8.40 9.60
C ALA A 254 -4.86 -9.65 10.23
N GLN A 255 -4.79 -10.81 9.56
CA GLN A 255 -5.26 -12.08 10.13
C GLN A 255 -4.43 -12.54 11.33
N GLY A 256 -3.14 -12.17 11.40
CA GLY A 256 -2.23 -12.49 12.50
C GLY A 256 -2.29 -11.52 13.68
N VAL A 257 -2.92 -10.35 13.52
CA VAL A 257 -2.99 -9.31 14.56
C VAL A 257 -3.94 -9.70 15.69
N THR A 258 -3.51 -9.53 16.93
CA THR A 258 -4.28 -9.77 18.15
C THR A 258 -4.83 -8.47 18.74
N ASN A 259 -4.01 -7.43 18.83
CA ASN A 259 -4.41 -6.17 19.44
C ASN A 259 -5.34 -5.35 18.52
N LEU A 260 -6.46 -4.84 19.06
CA LEU A 260 -7.45 -4.10 18.27
C LEU A 260 -6.96 -2.73 17.76
N GLU A 261 -6.05 -2.06 18.48
CA GLU A 261 -5.45 -0.80 18.03
C GLU A 261 -4.51 -1.06 16.86
N VAL A 262 -3.68 -2.11 16.95
CA VAL A 262 -2.83 -2.55 15.82
C VAL A 262 -3.67 -3.00 14.64
N LEU A 263 -4.75 -3.74 14.87
CA LEU A 263 -5.64 -4.19 13.80
C LEU A 263 -6.28 -2.99 13.11
N ARG A 264 -6.66 -1.96 13.87
CA ARG A 264 -7.18 -0.71 13.33
C ARG A 264 -6.16 0.00 12.45
N VAL A 265 -4.87 -0.02 12.79
CA VAL A 265 -3.81 0.52 11.91
C VAL A 265 -3.83 -0.19 10.56
N LEU A 266 -3.75 -1.53 10.55
CA LEU A 266 -3.73 -2.30 9.30
C LEU A 266 -5.01 -2.14 8.48
N LEU A 267 -6.17 -2.10 9.14
CA LEU A 267 -7.47 -1.90 8.49
C LEU A 267 -7.72 -0.45 8.07
N SER A 268 -6.83 0.50 8.40
CA SER A 268 -6.94 1.89 7.97
C SER A 268 -5.94 2.23 6.87
N ILE A 269 -4.70 1.74 6.96
CA ILE A 269 -3.69 1.91 5.91
C ILE A 269 -3.97 0.99 4.73
N GLY A 270 -4.29 -0.30 4.96
CA GLY A 270 -4.54 -1.25 3.87
C GLY A 270 -5.60 -0.84 2.83
N PRO A 271 -6.71 -0.18 3.22
CA PRO A 271 -7.64 0.39 2.24
C PRO A 271 -7.09 1.57 1.42
N VAL A 272 -6.10 2.31 1.93
CA VAL A 272 -5.39 3.37 1.17
C VAL A 272 -4.52 2.72 0.09
N GLU A 273 -3.74 1.69 0.43
CA GLU A 273 -3.01 0.84 -0.55
C GLU A 273 -3.94 0.29 -1.64
N THR A 274 -5.17 -0.06 -1.27
CA THR A 274 -6.18 -0.54 -2.22
C THR A 274 -6.65 0.58 -3.16
N ALA A 275 -6.74 1.82 -2.67
CA ALA A 275 -7.05 2.98 -3.50
C ALA A 275 -5.89 3.35 -4.44
N HIS A 276 -4.64 3.26 -3.97
CA HIS A 276 -3.45 3.36 -4.80
C HIS A 276 -3.48 2.30 -5.90
N PHE A 277 -3.59 1.01 -5.54
CA PHE A 277 -3.67 -0.07 -6.52
C PHE A 277 -4.78 0.13 -7.54
N GLN A 278 -5.97 0.54 -7.10
CA GLN A 278 -7.08 0.79 -8.01
C GLN A 278 -6.78 1.88 -9.04
N THR A 279 -6.04 2.93 -8.63
CA THR A 279 -5.58 4.00 -9.53
C THR A 279 -4.62 3.42 -10.57
N TRP A 280 -3.61 2.66 -10.15
CA TRP A 280 -2.58 2.14 -11.04
C TRP A 280 -3.04 0.98 -11.92
N HIS A 281 -3.99 0.18 -11.42
CA HIS A 281 -4.64 -0.88 -12.19
C HIS A 281 -5.38 -0.32 -13.40
N ASP A 282 -6.08 0.80 -13.23
CA ASP A 282 -6.67 1.56 -14.35
C ASP A 282 -5.57 2.06 -15.30
N LYS A 283 -4.55 2.74 -14.77
CA LYS A 283 -3.57 3.44 -15.63
C LYS A 283 -2.68 2.50 -16.42
N ALA A 284 -2.38 1.32 -15.89
CA ALA A 284 -1.66 0.28 -16.62
C ALA A 284 -2.41 -0.18 -17.89
N GLY A 285 -3.75 -0.12 -17.90
CA GLY A 285 -4.56 -0.41 -19.07
C GLY A 285 -4.35 0.56 -20.24
N ASN A 286 -3.84 1.76 -19.97
CA ASN A 286 -3.62 2.80 -20.99
C ASN A 286 -2.21 2.78 -21.62
N ALA A 287 -1.40 1.76 -21.31
CA ALA A 287 -0.07 1.60 -21.88
C ALA A 287 -0.10 1.65 -23.42
N LYS A 288 0.80 2.46 -24.01
CA LYS A 288 0.87 2.61 -25.48
C LYS A 288 1.38 1.33 -26.11
N ILE A 289 0.71 0.89 -27.18
CA ILE A 289 1.17 -0.22 -28.01
C ILE A 289 2.43 0.22 -28.74
N LEU A 290 3.57 -0.42 -28.48
CA LEU A 290 4.85 -0.08 -29.10
C LEU A 290 5.84 -1.25 -29.02
N THR A 291 6.93 -1.13 -29.79
CA THR A 291 8.14 -1.92 -29.59
C THR A 291 9.29 -0.94 -29.32
N ASP A 292 9.96 -1.10 -28.18
CA ASP A 292 11.10 -0.27 -27.84
C ASP A 292 12.24 -0.49 -28.86
N PRO A 293 12.67 0.54 -29.61
CA PRO A 293 13.69 0.40 -30.63
C PRO A 293 15.10 0.11 -30.07
N THR A 294 15.31 0.28 -28.77
CA THR A 294 16.63 0.12 -28.13
C THR A 294 16.89 -1.29 -27.60
N ASN A 295 15.83 -2.02 -27.25
CA ASN A 295 15.94 -3.31 -26.57
C ASN A 295 14.90 -4.35 -27.04
N GLY A 296 13.94 -3.96 -27.89
CA GLY A 296 12.93 -4.86 -28.44
C GLY A 296 11.80 -5.24 -27.47
N LEU A 297 11.65 -4.57 -26.32
CA LEU A 297 10.52 -4.78 -25.42
C LEU A 297 9.22 -4.40 -26.14
N VAL A 298 8.27 -5.34 -26.17
CA VAL A 298 6.97 -5.16 -26.82
C VAL A 298 5.89 -4.92 -25.76
N PHE A 299 5.15 -3.81 -25.92
CA PHE A 299 3.86 -3.59 -25.27
C PHE A 299 2.76 -3.90 -26.30
N PRO A 300 2.08 -5.06 -26.20
CA PRO A 300 1.06 -5.47 -27.16
C PRO A 300 -0.27 -4.74 -26.93
N ASP A 301 -1.19 -4.90 -27.88
CA ASP A 301 -2.58 -4.53 -27.68
C ASP A 301 -3.29 -5.55 -26.78
N LEU A 302 -3.58 -5.16 -25.54
CA LEU A 302 -4.25 -6.01 -24.55
C LEU A 302 -5.74 -6.22 -24.85
N ASN A 303 -6.33 -5.45 -25.75
CA ASN A 303 -7.71 -5.64 -26.21
C ASN A 303 -7.81 -6.65 -27.37
N ASN A 304 -6.68 -7.21 -27.82
CA ASN A 304 -6.60 -8.19 -28.90
C ASN A 304 -6.06 -9.56 -28.42
N PRO A 305 -6.31 -10.65 -29.18
CA PRO A 305 -5.80 -11.98 -28.85
C PRO A 305 -4.28 -11.99 -28.55
N PRO A 306 -3.82 -12.74 -27.54
CA PRO A 306 -4.54 -13.77 -26.78
C PRO A 306 -5.43 -13.24 -25.64
N PHE A 307 -5.44 -11.92 -25.42
CA PHE A 307 -6.37 -11.24 -24.52
C PHE A 307 -7.57 -10.71 -25.33
N GLY A 308 -8.13 -9.56 -24.95
CA GLY A 308 -9.38 -9.06 -25.49
C GLY A 308 -10.64 -9.79 -24.98
N GLY A 309 -11.78 -9.44 -25.56
CA GLY A 309 -13.08 -9.86 -25.02
C GLY A 309 -13.48 -9.07 -23.77
N GLU A 310 -14.61 -9.43 -23.17
CA GLU A 310 -15.18 -8.72 -22.02
C GLU A 310 -14.22 -8.66 -20.84
N ASP A 311 -13.63 -9.80 -20.44
CA ASP A 311 -12.79 -9.89 -19.23
C ASP A 311 -11.45 -9.15 -19.35
N PHE A 312 -10.98 -8.83 -20.56
CA PHE A 312 -9.68 -8.20 -20.78
C PHE A 312 -9.74 -6.78 -21.34
N GLN A 313 -10.92 -6.14 -21.32
CA GLN A 313 -10.98 -4.73 -21.70
C GLN A 313 -10.05 -3.90 -20.81
N THR A 314 -9.26 -3.02 -21.44
CA THR A 314 -8.24 -2.24 -20.71
C THR A 314 -8.85 -1.22 -19.75
N ASN A 315 -10.09 -0.79 -19.99
CA ASN A 315 -10.85 0.08 -19.09
C ASN A 315 -11.60 -0.66 -17.97
N LEU A 316 -11.41 -1.98 -17.80
CA LEU A 316 -11.87 -2.68 -16.61
C LEU A 316 -10.98 -2.32 -15.43
N ILE A 317 -11.57 -1.56 -14.52
CA ILE A 317 -10.90 -1.09 -13.30
C ILE A 317 -11.26 -1.96 -12.09
N MET A 318 -12.49 -2.49 -12.01
CA MET A 318 -12.92 -3.29 -10.86
C MET A 318 -12.50 -4.75 -10.97
N PRO A 319 -12.11 -5.42 -9.86
CA PRO A 319 -11.83 -6.85 -9.82
C PRO A 319 -13.03 -7.72 -10.26
N GLU A 320 -12.77 -8.67 -11.16
CA GLU A 320 -13.76 -9.67 -11.53
C GLU A 320 -14.06 -10.64 -10.38
N PRO A 321 -15.35 -10.97 -10.11
CA PRO A 321 -15.72 -11.93 -9.07
C PRO A 321 -15.05 -13.29 -9.30
N THR A 322 -14.56 -13.92 -8.24
CA THR A 322 -13.90 -15.23 -8.31
C THR A 322 -14.23 -16.13 -7.13
N ILE A 323 -13.66 -17.33 -7.12
CA ILE A 323 -13.72 -18.29 -6.03
C ILE A 323 -13.04 -17.68 -4.79
N PHE A 324 -13.73 -17.72 -3.65
CA PHE A 324 -13.21 -17.28 -2.36
C PHE A 324 -13.65 -18.24 -1.25
N LEU A 325 -12.73 -18.61 -0.35
CA LEU A 325 -12.90 -19.57 0.75
C LEU A 325 -13.27 -21.01 0.34
N SER A 326 -14.28 -21.21 -0.49
CA SER A 326 -14.71 -22.51 -1.03
C SER A 326 -15.28 -22.35 -2.45
N ARG A 327 -15.17 -23.40 -3.27
CA ARG A 327 -15.81 -23.48 -4.60
C ARG A 327 -17.33 -23.69 -4.52
N ASP A 328 -17.85 -24.03 -3.34
CA ASP A 328 -19.29 -24.21 -3.10
C ASP A 328 -20.02 -22.90 -2.80
N LEU A 329 -19.27 -21.80 -2.57
CA LEU A 329 -19.84 -20.48 -2.36
C LEU A 329 -19.94 -19.71 -3.68
N PRO A 330 -20.89 -18.78 -3.81
CA PRO A 330 -20.94 -17.88 -4.96
C PRO A 330 -19.66 -17.08 -5.14
N ALA A 331 -19.32 -16.78 -6.41
CA ALA A 331 -18.18 -15.92 -6.72
C ALA A 331 -18.37 -14.52 -6.14
N VAL A 332 -17.27 -13.90 -5.70
CA VAL A 332 -17.26 -12.57 -5.07
C VAL A 332 -16.02 -11.79 -5.49
N SER A 333 -16.14 -10.47 -5.68
CA SER A 333 -15.01 -9.58 -5.95
C SER A 333 -14.21 -9.33 -4.67
N ILE A 334 -12.91 -9.58 -4.74
CA ILE A 334 -11.98 -9.50 -3.60
C ILE A 334 -10.64 -8.96 -4.05
N ILE A 335 -9.87 -8.45 -3.09
CA ILE A 335 -8.41 -8.36 -3.21
C ILE A 335 -7.81 -9.76 -3.11
N ARG A 336 -6.76 -10.05 -3.88
CA ARG A 336 -6.17 -11.40 -3.95
C ARG A 336 -4.67 -11.39 -4.30
N PRO A 337 -3.83 -12.16 -3.58
CA PRO A 337 -4.19 -13.08 -2.50
C PRO A 337 -4.55 -12.37 -1.20
N THR A 338 -5.25 -13.08 -0.30
CA THR A 338 -5.39 -12.66 1.10
C THR A 338 -4.94 -13.76 2.05
N ARG A 339 -4.32 -14.83 1.54
CA ARG A 339 -3.85 -15.95 2.34
C ARG A 339 -2.35 -16.13 2.19
N GLN A 340 -1.67 -16.33 3.31
CA GLN A 340 -0.25 -16.65 3.33
C GLN A 340 0.02 -18.10 2.88
N GLY A 341 1.09 -18.27 2.09
CA GLY A 341 1.79 -19.55 1.90
C GLY A 341 1.23 -20.49 0.82
N VAL A 342 0.05 -20.22 0.26
CA VAL A 342 -0.48 -21.03 -0.84
C VAL A 342 0.24 -20.65 -2.13
N GLY A 343 0.84 -21.65 -2.81
CA GLY A 343 1.61 -21.42 -4.03
C GLY A 343 2.86 -20.55 -3.84
N GLY A 344 3.32 -20.35 -2.60
CA GLY A 344 4.38 -19.41 -2.27
C GLY A 344 3.95 -17.93 -2.37
N THR A 345 2.65 -17.64 -2.35
CA THR A 345 2.08 -16.29 -2.44
C THR A 345 1.53 -15.82 -1.09
N GLY A 346 1.36 -14.50 -0.96
CA GLY A 346 0.78 -13.85 0.23
C GLY A 346 1.71 -13.85 1.45
N GLY A 347 1.69 -12.74 2.20
CA GLY A 347 2.47 -12.55 3.41
C GLY A 347 3.85 -11.93 3.17
N ALA A 348 4.52 -11.65 4.27
CA ALA A 348 5.74 -10.86 4.33
C ALA A 348 6.92 -11.51 3.60
N VAL A 349 7.12 -12.83 3.75
CA VAL A 349 8.20 -13.55 3.06
C VAL A 349 7.97 -13.57 1.54
N ALA A 350 6.71 -13.70 1.11
CA ALA A 350 6.37 -13.65 -0.31
C ALA A 350 6.63 -12.25 -0.90
N THR A 351 6.33 -11.17 -0.16
CA THR A 351 6.64 -9.79 -0.56
C THR A 351 8.14 -9.58 -0.79
N VAL A 352 8.99 -9.96 0.18
CA VAL A 352 10.45 -9.80 0.04
C VAL A 352 10.98 -10.60 -1.16
N LYS A 353 10.47 -11.81 -1.39
CA LYS A 353 10.83 -12.62 -2.56
C LYS A 353 10.39 -11.97 -3.87
N ALA A 354 9.17 -11.44 -3.93
CA ALA A 354 8.64 -10.78 -5.11
C ALA A 354 9.46 -9.54 -5.48
N TRP A 355 9.79 -8.70 -4.51
CA TRP A 355 10.62 -7.50 -4.73
C TRP A 355 12.07 -7.83 -5.09
N THR A 356 12.63 -8.91 -4.52
CA THR A 356 13.94 -9.41 -4.92
C THR A 356 13.93 -9.91 -6.37
N ALA A 357 12.87 -10.62 -6.77
CA ALA A 357 12.70 -11.13 -8.13
C ALA A 357 12.42 -10.00 -9.15
N ASP A 358 11.71 -8.97 -8.74
CA ASP A 358 11.45 -7.76 -9.52
C ASP A 358 12.74 -6.97 -9.79
N GLY A 359 13.74 -7.08 -8.91
CA GLY A 359 15.04 -6.44 -9.11
C GLY A 359 15.22 -5.13 -8.34
N LEU A 360 14.27 -4.78 -7.47
CA LEU A 360 14.37 -3.60 -6.59
C LEU A 360 15.67 -3.55 -5.78
N PHE A 361 16.27 -4.69 -5.47
CA PHE A 361 17.51 -4.74 -4.68
C PHE A 361 18.77 -5.00 -5.53
N ILE A 362 18.69 -4.93 -6.85
CA ILE A 362 19.89 -5.01 -7.70
C ILE A 362 20.83 -3.86 -7.36
N ASN A 363 22.12 -4.18 -7.17
CA ASN A 363 23.19 -3.30 -6.69
C ASN A 363 23.17 -2.98 -5.18
N GLN A 364 22.28 -3.60 -4.39
CA GLN A 364 22.41 -3.61 -2.93
C GLN A 364 23.60 -4.49 -2.54
N ARG A 365 24.62 -3.89 -1.91
CA ARG A 365 25.89 -4.58 -1.63
C ARG A 365 26.01 -5.08 -0.19
N ASP A 366 25.13 -4.62 0.69
CA ASP A 366 25.19 -4.96 2.09
C ASP A 366 24.43 -6.26 2.36
N PRO A 367 25.09 -7.36 2.75
CA PRO A 367 24.40 -8.60 3.10
C PRO A 367 23.51 -8.44 4.35
N GLU A 368 23.79 -7.49 5.24
CA GLU A 368 22.99 -7.24 6.43
C GLU A 368 21.60 -6.71 6.06
N PHE A 369 21.48 -5.93 4.97
CA PHE A 369 20.18 -5.50 4.45
C PHE A 369 19.23 -6.68 4.21
N PHE A 370 19.72 -7.71 3.52
CA PHE A 370 18.92 -8.90 3.22
C PHE A 370 18.63 -9.74 4.46
N ALA A 371 19.57 -9.81 5.40
CA ALA A 371 19.36 -10.49 6.67
C ALA A 371 18.25 -9.82 7.48
N VAL A 372 18.30 -8.48 7.61
CA VAL A 372 17.29 -7.69 8.33
C VAL A 372 15.91 -7.82 7.69
N LEU A 373 15.80 -7.65 6.37
CA LEU A 373 14.50 -7.79 5.68
C LEU A 373 13.95 -9.21 5.81
N SER A 374 14.80 -10.23 5.66
CA SER A 374 14.37 -11.62 5.82
C SER A 374 13.91 -11.92 7.24
N GLU A 375 14.61 -11.41 8.26
CA GLU A 375 14.25 -11.61 9.66
C GLU A 375 12.90 -10.95 9.98
N LEU A 376 12.72 -9.68 9.59
CA LEU A 376 11.44 -8.98 9.77
C LEU A 376 10.29 -9.71 9.09
N ALA A 377 10.52 -10.19 7.85
CA ALA A 377 9.50 -10.90 7.10
C ALA A 377 9.09 -12.21 7.77
N VAL A 378 10.06 -13.02 8.20
CA VAL A 378 9.78 -14.29 8.89
C VAL A 378 9.02 -14.04 10.19
N GLN A 379 9.44 -13.07 11.00
CA GLN A 379 8.76 -12.77 12.27
C GLN A 379 7.30 -12.30 12.06
N ALA A 380 7.05 -11.47 11.05
CA ALA A 380 5.68 -11.04 10.72
C ALA A 380 4.80 -12.20 10.24
N ASP A 381 5.36 -13.08 9.40
CA ASP A 381 4.69 -14.28 8.88
C ASP A 381 4.46 -15.37 9.93
N GLU A 382 5.23 -15.38 11.01
CA GLU A 382 5.06 -16.26 12.17
C GLU A 382 4.03 -15.75 13.18
N ALA A 383 3.61 -14.48 13.07
CA ALA A 383 2.60 -13.92 13.96
C ALA A 383 1.26 -14.68 13.82
N ARG A 384 0.62 -14.98 14.96
CA ARG A 384 -0.66 -15.67 15.02
C ARG A 384 -1.62 -14.91 15.92
N ARG A 385 -2.86 -14.77 15.46
CA ARG A 385 -3.93 -14.19 16.26
C ARG A 385 -4.20 -15.08 17.48
N GLY A 386 -4.21 -14.48 18.66
CA GLY A 386 -4.54 -15.16 19.91
C GLY A 386 -3.39 -15.94 20.56
N SER A 387 -2.17 -15.92 20.01
CA SER A 387 -0.99 -16.44 20.72
C SER A 387 -0.48 -15.42 21.74
N ALA A 388 -1.26 -15.20 22.80
CA ALA A 388 -0.63 -14.89 24.08
C ALA A 388 0.10 -16.16 24.51
N LEU A 389 1.39 -16.08 24.82
CA LEU A 389 2.03 -17.14 25.59
C LEU A 389 1.18 -17.41 26.83
N PRO A 390 1.05 -18.67 27.28
CA PRO A 390 0.23 -18.98 28.45
C PRO A 390 0.60 -18.03 29.58
N GLU A 391 -0.40 -17.36 30.17
CA GLU A 391 -0.20 -16.60 31.40
C GLU A 391 0.53 -17.51 32.41
N PRO A 392 1.50 -16.98 33.19
CA PRO A 392 1.97 -17.73 34.33
C PRO A 392 0.75 -18.05 35.20
N ALA A 393 0.54 -19.32 35.50
CA ALA A 393 -0.57 -19.80 36.31
C ALA A 393 -0.53 -19.10 37.68
N TRP A 394 -1.27 -18.01 37.82
CA TRP A 394 -1.55 -17.41 39.10
C TRP A 394 -2.65 -18.24 39.77
N PRO A 395 -2.48 -18.65 41.04
CA PRO A 395 -3.46 -19.47 41.71
C PRO A 395 -4.81 -18.75 41.76
N SER A 396 -5.85 -19.42 41.29
CA SER A 396 -7.24 -18.98 41.41
C SER A 396 -7.56 -18.61 42.86
N ILE A 397 -7.84 -17.33 43.11
CA ILE A 397 -8.45 -16.90 44.36
C ILE A 397 -9.85 -17.52 44.41
N GLN A 398 -10.06 -18.45 45.35
CA GLN A 398 -11.37 -19.01 45.64
C GLN A 398 -12.34 -17.89 45.99
N ARG A 399 -13.40 -17.73 45.19
CA ARG A 399 -14.55 -16.91 45.60
C ARG A 399 -15.27 -17.64 46.74
N SER A 400 -15.16 -17.06 47.93
CA SER A 400 -15.92 -17.45 49.11
C SER A 400 -17.42 -17.29 48.89
N ASN A 401 -18.13 -18.36 49.23
CA ASN A 401 -19.56 -18.52 49.49
C ASN A 401 -20.41 -17.24 49.65
N TYR A 402 -21.46 -17.14 48.83
CA TYR A 402 -22.72 -16.53 49.23
C TYR A 402 -23.76 -17.66 49.41
N PRO A 403 -24.50 -17.72 50.53
CA PRO A 403 -25.50 -18.76 50.74
C PRO A 403 -26.76 -18.47 49.92
N HIS A 404 -27.19 -19.48 49.16
CA HIS A 404 -28.52 -19.52 48.55
C HIS A 404 -29.57 -19.78 49.63
N ALA A 405 -30.61 -18.95 49.66
CA ALA A 405 -31.81 -19.18 50.44
C ALA A 405 -32.68 -20.26 49.76
N GLU A 406 -33.14 -21.21 50.57
CA GLU A 406 -34.11 -22.25 50.25
C GLU A 406 -35.48 -21.68 49.84
N LEU A 407 -36.13 -22.32 48.88
CA LEU A 407 -37.59 -22.32 48.77
C LEU A 407 -38.06 -23.74 48.42
N ASP A 408 -38.87 -24.27 49.35
CA ASP A 408 -39.51 -25.59 49.35
C ASP A 408 -40.58 -25.78 48.25
N GLU A 409 -40.76 -27.06 47.92
CA GLU A 409 -41.92 -27.80 47.35
C GLU A 409 -43.32 -27.21 47.63
N MET A 410 -44.42 -27.34 46.86
CA MET A 410 -44.99 -28.30 45.88
C MET A 410 -46.39 -27.70 45.41
N PRO A 411 -47.37 -28.38 44.76
CA PRO A 411 -47.43 -29.09 43.47
C PRO A 411 -48.67 -28.70 42.58
N GLY A 412 -48.66 -29.11 41.29
CA GLY A 412 -49.82 -29.58 40.51
C GLY A 412 -50.95 -28.60 40.10
N GLY A 413 -51.17 -28.43 38.79
CA GLY A 413 -52.42 -27.86 38.25
C GLY A 413 -52.44 -27.73 36.72
N GLN A 414 -53.44 -28.36 36.10
CA GLN A 414 -53.72 -28.42 34.65
C GLN A 414 -53.82 -27.04 33.96
N MET A 415 -53.44 -26.98 32.68
CA MET A 415 -53.98 -25.99 31.73
C MET A 415 -54.62 -26.70 30.53
N PRO A 416 -55.82 -26.27 30.07
CA PRO A 416 -56.49 -26.83 28.90
C PRO A 416 -56.03 -26.17 27.59
N ALA A 417 -56.18 -26.92 26.50
CA ALA A 417 -56.04 -26.45 25.13
C ALA A 417 -57.21 -25.56 24.70
N VAL A 418 -56.96 -24.52 23.89
CA VAL A 418 -57.91 -24.08 22.84
C VAL A 418 -57.15 -23.51 21.63
N ASP A 419 -57.68 -23.90 20.49
CA ASP A 419 -57.31 -23.74 19.10
C ASP A 419 -57.59 -22.35 18.48
N HIS A 420 -56.95 -22.14 17.32
CA HIS A 420 -57.42 -21.46 16.10
C HIS A 420 -57.74 -19.94 16.05
N LEU A 421 -57.00 -19.22 15.16
CA LEU A 421 -57.43 -18.50 13.93
C LEU A 421 -56.39 -17.40 13.59
N ALA A 422 -55.69 -17.46 12.44
CA ALA A 422 -56.04 -16.85 11.13
C ALA A 422 -55.97 -15.29 11.16
N ARG A 423 -55.54 -14.52 10.16
CA ARG A 423 -54.94 -14.64 8.82
C ARG A 423 -54.76 -13.18 8.36
N LEU A 424 -53.81 -12.93 7.44
CA LEU A 424 -53.68 -11.74 6.55
C LEU A 424 -53.22 -10.46 7.28
N SER A 425 -52.27 -9.67 6.76
CA SER A 425 -51.88 -9.34 5.39
C SER A 425 -50.36 -9.28 5.20
#